data_AF-M3GA62-F1
#
_entry.id   AF-M3GA62-F1
#
_cell.length_a   1.000
_cell.length_b   1.000
_cell.length_c   1.000
_cell.angle_alpha   90.00
_cell.angle_beta   90.00
_cell.angle_gamma   90.00
#
_symmetry.space_group_name_H-M   'P 1'
#
loop_
_entity.id
_entity.type
_entity.pdbx_description
1 polymer ?
#
loop_
_entity_poly.entity_id
_entity_poly.type
_entity_poly.pdbx_seq_one_letter_code
_entity_poly.pdbx_strand_id
1 'polypeptide(L)'
;MNSTINNLSEKTISVPENLKLPFVDWLSFSIEYSEKAWAWIRNVFEEPQIEEKGSNTGHTHRFRISGDVYGAFSPERKSQKIYISLSSKALFSFRSSSLGLSRLISEVIELNGRFTRIDLALDDYEGYLNLPYIYEMLNRKHVATRFRGFSKFEAPVNLVETGSLFRDHKIGKHGYTIYIGAFRGSNTFVRIYDKKNKLVRNAPGLSGID
;
A
#
# COMPACT_ATOMS: atom_id res chain seq x y z
N MET A 1 -18.30 -23.67 50.74
CA MET A 1 -17.05 -23.35 50.01
C MET A 1 -17.47 -22.65 48.74
N ASN A 2 -17.30 -21.32 48.71
CA ASN A 2 -17.82 -20.45 47.66
C ASN A 2 -16.92 -20.45 46.42
N SER A 3 -17.60 -20.33 45.29
CA SER A 3 -17.21 -19.79 43.97
C SER A 3 -15.83 -19.10 43.91
N THR A 4 -15.08 -19.19 42.81
CA THR A 4 -15.41 -18.49 41.56
C THR A 4 -14.50 -19.00 40.44
N ILE A 5 -15.09 -19.54 39.36
CA ILE A 5 -14.41 -19.74 38.08
C ILE A 5 -14.37 -18.36 37.40
N ASN A 6 -13.19 -17.77 37.33
CA ASN A 6 -12.96 -16.54 36.57
C ASN A 6 -13.08 -16.85 35.07
N ASN A 7 -14.27 -16.63 34.52
CA ASN A 7 -14.46 -16.43 33.09
C ASN A 7 -13.76 -15.13 32.70
N LEU A 8 -12.53 -15.24 32.20
CA LEU A 8 -11.89 -14.17 31.44
C LEU A 8 -12.69 -14.00 30.15
N SER A 9 -13.62 -13.04 30.15
CA SER A 9 -14.31 -12.59 28.95
C SER A 9 -13.25 -12.20 27.91
N GLU A 10 -13.17 -12.96 26.82
CA GLU A 10 -12.55 -12.49 25.59
C GLU A 10 -13.25 -11.18 25.23
N LYS A 11 -12.60 -10.04 25.49
CA LYS A 11 -13.05 -8.75 24.96
C LYS A 11 -13.03 -8.90 23.45
N THR A 12 -14.20 -9.14 22.86
CA THR A 12 -14.41 -9.02 21.42
C THR A 12 -14.07 -7.59 21.04
N ILE A 13 -12.87 -7.38 20.50
CA ILE A 13 -12.43 -6.10 19.95
C ILE A 13 -13.32 -5.84 18.74
N SER A 14 -14.36 -5.04 18.92
CA SER A 14 -15.22 -4.59 17.83
C SER A 14 -14.47 -3.57 17.00
N VAL A 15 -14.26 -3.87 15.71
CA VAL A 15 -13.64 -2.93 14.77
C VAL A 15 -14.69 -1.90 14.34
N PRO A 16 -14.40 -0.59 14.42
CA PRO A 16 -15.29 0.45 13.91
C PRO A 16 -15.74 0.21 12.46
N GLU A 17 -17.03 0.37 12.17
CA GLU A 17 -17.62 0.09 10.85
C GLU A 17 -16.97 0.89 9.71
N ASN A 18 -16.54 2.12 9.97
CA ASN A 18 -15.84 2.94 8.98
C ASN A 18 -14.46 2.38 8.56
N LEU A 19 -13.83 1.53 9.39
CA LEU A 19 -12.58 0.85 9.04
C LEU A 19 -12.83 -0.38 8.16
N LYS A 20 -14.05 -0.92 8.15
CA LYS A 20 -14.46 -2.04 7.28
C LYS A 20 -14.79 -1.60 5.86
N LEU A 21 -14.86 -0.29 5.59
CA LEU A 21 -15.14 0.24 4.25
C LEU A 21 -13.90 0.14 3.35
N PRO A 22 -14.09 -0.05 2.02
CA PRO A 22 -13.00 0.03 1.06
C PRO A 22 -12.27 1.37 1.10
N PHE A 23 -10.97 1.35 0.79
CA PHE A 23 -10.13 2.54 0.84
C PHE A 23 -9.01 2.54 -0.20
N VAL A 24 -8.39 3.71 -0.40
CA VAL A 24 -7.20 3.85 -1.24
C VAL A 24 -5.95 3.51 -0.42
N ASP A 25 -5.23 2.46 -0.81
CA ASP A 25 -4.02 1.94 -0.14
C ASP A 25 -2.73 2.46 -0.79
N TRP A 26 -2.82 2.93 -2.03
CA TRP A 26 -1.70 3.54 -2.74
C TRP A 26 -2.22 4.52 -3.79
N LEU A 27 -1.53 5.66 -3.93
CA LEU A 27 -1.83 6.63 -4.97
C LEU A 27 -0.50 7.19 -5.51
N SER A 28 -0.31 7.13 -6.83
CA SER A 28 0.83 7.75 -7.49
C SER A 28 0.38 8.53 -8.71
N PHE A 29 1.02 9.67 -8.94
CA PHE A 29 0.75 10.55 -10.05
C PHE A 29 1.99 11.37 -10.42
N SER A 30 1.92 12.03 -11.56
CA SER A 30 2.96 12.96 -12.04
C SER A 30 2.34 14.30 -12.44
N ILE A 31 2.91 15.40 -11.97
CA ILE A 31 2.48 16.79 -12.29
C ILE A 31 3.60 17.56 -12.99
N GLU A 32 3.27 18.59 -13.75
CA GLU A 32 4.26 19.37 -14.49
C GLU A 32 5.37 19.93 -13.60
N TYR A 33 6.61 19.91 -14.09
CA TYR A 33 7.72 20.55 -13.38
C TYR A 33 7.61 22.07 -13.53
N SER A 34 7.19 22.75 -12.47
CA SER A 34 6.98 24.21 -12.45
C SER A 34 7.01 24.78 -11.04
N GLU A 35 7.22 26.09 -10.91
CA GLU A 35 7.10 26.78 -9.62
C GLU A 35 5.70 26.65 -9.02
N LYS A 36 4.65 26.67 -9.86
CA LYS A 36 3.27 26.43 -9.42
C LYS A 36 3.13 25.05 -8.76
N ALA A 37 3.71 24.01 -9.38
CA ALA A 37 3.68 22.66 -8.83
C ALA A 37 4.46 22.57 -7.51
N TRP A 38 5.65 23.18 -7.43
CA TRP A 38 6.43 23.21 -6.18
C TRP A 38 5.72 23.96 -5.05
N ALA A 39 5.09 25.10 -5.35
CA ALA A 39 4.28 25.83 -4.38
C ALA A 39 3.10 24.98 -3.88
N TRP A 40 2.43 24.27 -4.79
CA TRP A 40 1.35 23.35 -4.43
C TRP A 40 1.84 22.19 -3.56
N ILE A 41 2.98 21.56 -3.90
CA ILE A 41 3.58 20.48 -3.10
C ILE A 41 3.84 20.96 -1.67
N ARG A 42 4.46 22.12 -1.50
CA ARG A 42 4.73 22.70 -0.17
C ARG A 42 3.45 22.98 0.62
N ASN A 43 2.41 23.48 -0.05
CA ASN A 43 1.14 23.79 0.59
C ASN A 43 0.35 22.53 1.00
N VAL A 44 0.39 21.48 0.19
CA VAL A 44 -0.39 20.25 0.43
C VAL A 44 0.33 19.28 1.36
N PHE A 45 1.65 19.17 1.23
CA PHE A 45 2.42 18.12 1.89
C PHE A 45 3.40 18.65 2.94
N GLU A 46 3.71 19.95 3.00
CA GLU A 46 4.85 20.56 3.71
C GLU A 46 6.16 20.58 2.89
N GLU A 47 7.22 21.15 3.47
CA GLU A 47 8.50 21.35 2.80
C GLU A 47 9.20 20.00 2.47
N PRO A 48 9.54 19.74 1.20
CA PRO A 48 10.24 18.53 0.81
C PRO A 48 11.70 18.48 1.26
N GLN A 49 12.10 17.36 1.85
CA GLN A 49 13.51 17.03 2.04
C GLN A 49 14.07 16.42 0.76
N ILE A 50 14.86 17.21 0.02
CA ILE A 50 15.40 16.84 -1.28
C ILE A 50 16.77 16.16 -1.12
N GLU A 51 16.99 15.11 -1.91
CA GLU A 51 18.28 14.45 -2.07
C GLU A 51 18.64 14.34 -3.56
N GLU A 52 19.89 14.67 -3.91
CA GLU A 52 20.47 14.46 -5.24
C GLU A 52 20.80 12.99 -5.46
N LYS A 53 19.76 12.16 -5.52
CA LYS A 53 19.89 10.72 -5.66
C LYS A 53 18.86 10.17 -6.63
N GLY A 54 19.37 9.38 -7.58
CA GLY A 54 18.57 8.72 -8.59
C GLY A 54 17.41 7.90 -8.02
N SER A 55 16.36 7.76 -8.82
CA SER A 55 15.14 7.03 -8.47
C SER A 55 14.88 5.87 -9.43
N ASN A 56 14.07 4.91 -8.98
CA ASN A 56 13.61 3.79 -9.81
C ASN A 56 12.70 4.24 -10.97
N THR A 57 12.27 5.50 -10.97
CA THR A 57 11.47 6.12 -12.05
C THR A 57 12.36 6.87 -13.05
N GLY A 58 13.68 6.78 -12.93
CA GLY A 58 14.65 7.36 -13.87
C GLY A 58 14.97 8.84 -13.63
N HIS A 59 14.39 9.45 -12.59
CA HIS A 59 14.69 10.83 -12.20
C HIS A 59 16.04 10.93 -11.46
N THR A 60 16.69 12.10 -11.53
CA THR A 60 17.99 12.34 -10.90
C THR A 60 17.89 12.72 -9.42
N HIS A 61 16.76 13.27 -8.99
CA HIS A 61 16.52 13.69 -7.61
C HIS A 61 15.31 12.95 -7.03
N ARG A 62 15.31 12.86 -5.71
CA ARG A 62 14.19 12.35 -4.93
C ARG A 62 13.91 13.28 -3.77
N PHE A 63 12.69 13.25 -3.27
CA PHE A 63 12.35 13.91 -2.01
C PHE A 63 11.48 13.04 -1.13
N ARG A 64 11.53 13.34 0.17
CA ARG A 64 10.65 12.78 1.18
C ARG A 64 9.94 13.91 1.91
N ILE A 65 8.73 13.63 2.34
CA ILE A 65 7.95 14.51 3.18
C ILE A 65 7.43 13.70 4.36
N SER A 66 7.03 14.38 5.44
CA SER A 66 6.39 13.76 6.60
C SER A 66 5.22 12.86 6.17
N GLY A 67 4.95 11.81 6.94
CA GLY A 67 3.84 10.90 6.64
C GLY A 67 4.05 9.89 5.49
N ASP A 68 5.29 9.59 5.09
CA ASP A 68 5.61 8.58 4.05
C ASP A 68 5.15 8.95 2.62
N VAL A 69 5.17 10.25 2.30
CA VAL A 69 5.09 10.75 0.91
C VAL A 69 6.48 10.69 0.28
N TYR A 70 6.54 10.15 -0.93
CA TYR A 70 7.75 10.07 -1.74
C TYR A 70 7.55 10.85 -3.04
N GLY A 71 8.59 11.55 -3.47
CA GLY A 71 8.62 12.10 -4.81
C GLY A 71 9.97 12.01 -5.51
N ALA A 72 9.95 12.27 -6.80
CA ALA A 72 11.12 12.21 -7.68
C ALA A 72 11.00 13.23 -8.82
N PHE A 73 12.11 13.85 -9.20
CA PHE A 73 12.14 14.89 -10.23
C PHE A 73 13.54 15.03 -10.84
N SER A 74 13.63 15.72 -11.98
CA SER A 74 14.91 16.02 -12.64
C SER A 74 14.94 17.51 -13.03
N PRO A 75 15.71 18.37 -12.34
CA PRO A 75 15.83 19.80 -12.67
C PRO A 75 16.19 20.05 -14.14
N GLU A 76 17.14 19.28 -14.65
CA GLU A 76 17.64 19.38 -16.03
C GLU A 76 16.77 18.67 -17.07
N ARG A 77 15.75 17.91 -16.63
CA ARG A 77 14.84 17.16 -17.52
C ARG A 77 13.39 17.42 -17.11
N LYS A 78 13.00 18.69 -17.14
CA LYS A 78 11.67 19.18 -16.70
C LYS A 78 10.50 18.45 -17.36
N SER A 79 10.68 17.97 -18.60
CA SER A 79 9.69 17.15 -19.33
C SER A 79 9.36 15.81 -18.66
N GLN A 80 10.21 15.31 -17.75
CA GLN A 80 9.94 14.10 -16.98
C GLN A 80 8.86 14.29 -15.90
N LYS A 81 8.37 15.53 -15.69
CA LYS A 81 7.41 15.88 -14.64
C LYS A 81 7.97 15.62 -13.23
N ILE A 82 7.20 15.97 -12.22
CA ILE A 82 7.46 15.62 -10.82
C ILE A 82 6.59 14.41 -10.51
N TYR A 83 7.20 13.28 -10.17
CA TYR A 83 6.52 12.08 -9.70
C TYR A 83 6.25 12.16 -8.20
N ILE A 84 5.05 11.79 -7.78
CA ILE A 84 4.62 11.77 -6.38
C ILE A 84 3.92 10.44 -6.10
N SER A 85 4.22 9.85 -4.94
CA SER A 85 3.68 8.57 -4.50
C SER A 85 3.36 8.62 -3.01
N LEU A 86 2.10 8.31 -2.71
CA LEU A 86 1.55 8.23 -1.37
C LEU A 86 1.34 6.76 -1.02
N SER A 87 1.93 6.34 0.10
CA SER A 87 1.65 5.04 0.71
C SER A 87 0.30 5.05 1.44
N SER A 88 -0.19 3.87 1.83
CA SER A 88 -1.36 3.70 2.71
C SER A 88 -1.31 4.58 3.95
N LYS A 89 -0.12 4.69 4.57
CA LYS A 89 0.11 5.52 5.76
C LYS A 89 0.00 7.02 5.46
N ALA A 90 0.51 7.46 4.32
CA ALA A 90 0.33 8.84 3.86
C ALA A 90 -1.14 9.14 3.57
N LEU A 91 -1.86 8.22 2.92
CA LEU A 91 -3.27 8.39 2.58
C LEU A 91 -4.17 8.35 3.81
N PHE A 92 -3.75 7.68 4.88
CA PHE A 92 -4.51 7.63 6.13
C PHE A 92 -4.66 9.02 6.76
N SER A 93 -3.65 9.89 6.70
CA SER A 93 -3.75 11.25 7.25
C SER A 93 -4.78 12.11 6.51
N PHE A 94 -5.05 11.83 5.24
CA PHE A 94 -6.10 12.51 4.45
C PHE A 94 -7.52 12.08 4.83
N ARG A 95 -7.70 11.02 5.63
CA ARG A 95 -9.04 10.67 6.15
C ARG A 95 -9.51 11.63 7.25
N SER A 96 -8.58 12.24 7.96
CA SER A 96 -8.85 13.15 9.07
C SER A 96 -8.47 14.61 8.77
N SER A 97 -7.83 14.89 7.63
CA SER A 97 -7.44 16.25 7.25
C SER A 97 -8.59 17.02 6.60
N SER A 98 -8.58 18.34 6.75
CA SER A 98 -9.55 19.26 6.12
C SER A 98 -9.40 19.34 4.60
N LEU A 99 -8.23 18.96 4.05
CA LEU A 99 -8.05 18.85 2.61
C LEU A 99 -8.87 17.68 2.07
N GLY A 100 -8.77 16.50 2.68
CA GLY A 100 -9.44 15.29 2.22
C GLY A 100 -8.88 14.72 0.91
N LEU A 101 -9.04 13.41 0.70
CA LEU A 101 -8.53 12.73 -0.50
C LEU A 101 -9.19 13.22 -1.81
N SER A 102 -10.48 13.54 -1.77
CA SER A 102 -11.20 14.02 -2.97
C SER A 102 -10.66 15.34 -3.49
N ARG A 103 -10.31 16.27 -2.58
CA ARG A 103 -9.71 17.54 -2.95
C ARG A 103 -8.31 17.36 -3.51
N LEU A 104 -7.49 16.49 -2.89
CA LEU A 104 -6.18 16.13 -3.42
C LEU A 104 -6.28 15.65 -4.88
N ILE A 105 -7.24 14.76 -5.16
CA ILE A 105 -7.47 14.27 -6.52
C ILE A 105 -7.89 15.40 -7.46
N SER A 106 -8.82 16.27 -7.05
CA SER A 106 -9.25 17.43 -7.85
C SER A 106 -8.10 18.37 -8.18
N GLU A 107 -7.29 18.73 -7.19
CA GLU A 107 -6.16 19.65 -7.37
C GLU A 107 -5.08 19.04 -8.29
N VAL A 108 -4.86 17.72 -8.22
CA VAL A 108 -3.96 17.02 -9.17
C VAL A 108 -4.50 17.10 -10.60
N ILE A 109 -5.81 16.97 -10.81
CA ILE A 109 -6.44 17.12 -12.14
C ILE A 109 -6.27 18.56 -12.64
N GLU A 110 -6.48 19.57 -11.79
CA GLU A 110 -6.28 20.99 -12.12
C GLU A 110 -4.83 21.34 -12.49
N LEU A 111 -3.87 20.58 -11.97
CA LEU A 111 -2.45 20.68 -12.33
C LEU A 111 -2.09 19.87 -13.60
N ASN A 112 -3.08 19.40 -14.35
CA ASN A 112 -2.90 18.51 -15.52
C ASN A 112 -2.07 17.26 -15.16
N GLY A 113 -2.30 16.75 -13.95
CA GLY A 113 -1.62 15.60 -13.40
C GLY A 113 -2.04 14.30 -14.06
N ARG A 114 -1.10 13.37 -14.21
CA ARG A 114 -1.34 12.02 -14.71
C ARG A 114 -1.26 11.03 -13.56
N PHE A 115 -2.36 10.39 -13.21
CA PHE A 115 -2.34 9.25 -12.30
C PHE A 115 -1.61 8.06 -12.94
N THR A 116 -0.66 7.48 -12.21
CA THR A 116 0.19 6.38 -12.67
C THR A 116 -0.07 5.09 -11.91
N ARG A 117 -0.65 5.17 -10.69
CA ARG A 117 -1.06 4.01 -9.91
C ARG A 117 -2.15 4.37 -8.90
N ILE A 118 -3.14 3.50 -8.76
CA ILE A 118 -4.15 3.54 -7.70
C ILE A 118 -4.33 2.11 -7.20
N ASP A 119 -4.17 1.90 -5.89
CA ASP A 119 -4.49 0.62 -5.25
C ASP A 119 -5.71 0.83 -4.35
N LEU A 120 -6.75 0.03 -4.57
CA LEU A 120 -7.92 -0.06 -3.68
C LEU A 120 -7.78 -1.30 -2.81
N ALA A 121 -8.12 -1.17 -1.52
CA ALA A 121 -8.05 -2.24 -0.55
C ALA A 121 -9.33 -2.34 0.29
N LEU A 122 -9.56 -3.54 0.79
CA LEU A 122 -10.61 -3.87 1.74
C LEU A 122 -9.99 -4.83 2.76
N ASP A 123 -10.09 -4.50 4.04
CA ASP A 123 -9.60 -5.35 5.12
C ASP A 123 -10.74 -6.27 5.59
N ASP A 124 -10.51 -7.58 5.57
CA ASP A 124 -11.44 -8.60 6.07
C ASP A 124 -11.21 -8.84 7.58
N TYR A 125 -11.90 -8.07 8.40
CA TYR A 125 -11.85 -8.22 9.86
C TYR A 125 -12.68 -9.40 10.38
N GLU A 126 -13.62 -9.88 9.58
CA GLU A 126 -14.60 -10.92 9.95
C GLU A 126 -14.11 -12.33 9.58
N GLY A 127 -13.02 -12.43 8.82
CA GLY A 127 -12.31 -13.68 8.54
C GLY A 127 -13.01 -14.54 7.49
N TYR A 128 -13.75 -13.91 6.57
CA TYR A 128 -14.40 -14.59 5.45
C TYR A 128 -13.41 -15.18 4.44
N LEU A 129 -12.22 -14.61 4.32
CA LEU A 129 -11.22 -15.01 3.35
C LEU A 129 -10.38 -16.19 3.87
N ASN A 130 -10.57 -17.36 3.26
CA ASN A 130 -9.70 -18.52 3.43
C ASN A 130 -8.68 -18.61 2.29
N LEU A 131 -7.49 -18.04 2.49
CA LEU A 131 -6.45 -17.96 1.46
C LEU A 131 -6.00 -19.34 0.94
N PRO A 132 -5.71 -20.35 1.79
CA PRO A 132 -5.40 -21.71 1.32
C PRO A 132 -6.47 -22.29 0.38
N TYR A 133 -7.74 -22.17 0.77
CA TYR A 133 -8.85 -22.67 -0.04
C TYR A 133 -8.97 -21.91 -1.37
N ILE A 134 -8.82 -20.58 -1.35
CA ILE A 134 -8.84 -19.75 -2.57
C ILE A 134 -7.73 -20.18 -3.55
N TYR A 135 -6.51 -20.37 -3.04
CA TYR A 135 -5.39 -20.83 -3.87
C TYR A 135 -5.62 -22.23 -4.45
N GLU A 136 -6.17 -23.14 -3.65
CA GLU A 136 -6.53 -24.48 -4.11
C GLU A 136 -7.58 -24.43 -5.24
N MET A 137 -8.61 -23.59 -5.12
CA MET A 137 -9.62 -23.42 -6.17
C MET A 137 -9.04 -22.82 -7.46
N LEU A 138 -8.09 -21.89 -7.34
CA LEU A 138 -7.34 -21.36 -8.49
C LEU A 138 -6.55 -22.49 -9.19
N ASN A 139 -5.84 -23.33 -8.43
CA ASN A 139 -5.08 -24.46 -8.97
C ASN A 139 -5.96 -25.51 -9.65
N ARG A 140 -7.12 -25.82 -9.06
CA ARG A 140 -8.08 -26.77 -9.64
C ARG A 140 -8.85 -26.21 -10.84
N LYS A 141 -8.57 -24.97 -11.27
CA LYS A 141 -9.28 -24.24 -12.35
C LYS A 141 -10.79 -24.08 -12.06
N HIS A 142 -11.17 -24.02 -10.79
CA HIS A 142 -12.54 -23.79 -10.35
C HIS A 142 -12.91 -22.30 -10.29
N VAL A 143 -11.95 -21.41 -10.62
CA VAL A 143 -12.14 -19.96 -10.65
C VAL A 143 -12.03 -19.47 -12.09
N ALA A 144 -13.08 -18.81 -12.58
CA ALA A 144 -13.03 -18.09 -13.84
C ALA A 144 -12.39 -16.70 -13.63
N THR A 145 -11.39 -16.35 -14.43
CA THR A 145 -10.69 -15.07 -14.32
C THR A 145 -10.24 -14.53 -15.68
N ARG A 146 -10.16 -13.21 -15.81
CA ARG A 146 -9.59 -12.53 -16.99
C ARG A 146 -8.06 -12.52 -16.97
N PHE A 147 -7.44 -12.81 -15.83
CA PHE A 147 -5.99 -12.82 -15.69
C PHE A 147 -5.39 -14.14 -16.19
N ARG A 148 -4.24 -14.05 -16.86
CA ARG A 148 -3.58 -15.22 -17.47
C ARG A 148 -2.87 -16.12 -16.46
N GLY A 149 -2.65 -15.67 -15.23
CA GLY A 149 -1.91 -16.41 -14.23
C GLY A 149 -2.07 -15.83 -12.84
N PHE A 150 -1.61 -16.60 -11.86
CA PHE A 150 -1.57 -16.26 -10.44
C PHE A 150 -0.27 -16.79 -9.83
N SER A 151 0.12 -16.26 -8.67
CA SER A 151 1.28 -16.72 -7.91
C SER A 151 1.01 -16.66 -6.42
N LYS A 152 1.69 -17.55 -5.68
CA LYS A 152 1.64 -17.62 -4.22
C LYS A 152 3.01 -17.30 -3.63
N PHE A 153 3.02 -16.60 -2.50
CA PHE A 153 4.19 -16.37 -1.67
C PHE A 153 3.87 -16.74 -0.21
N GLU A 154 4.75 -17.52 0.41
CA GLU A 154 4.69 -17.92 1.82
C GLU A 154 6.06 -17.65 2.48
N ALA A 155 6.07 -17.28 3.76
CA ALA A 155 7.27 -17.16 4.60
C ALA A 155 7.14 -18.14 5.80
N PRO A 156 8.24 -18.71 6.34
CA PRO A 156 9.66 -18.41 6.06
C PRO A 156 10.28 -19.30 4.96
N VAL A 157 9.51 -20.17 4.33
CA VAL A 157 10.02 -21.10 3.31
C VAL A 157 9.87 -20.46 1.94
N ASN A 158 11.01 -20.19 1.28
CA ASN A 158 11.10 -19.72 -0.11
C ASN A 158 10.57 -20.77 -1.12
N LEU A 159 9.31 -21.20 -1.02
CA LEU A 159 8.61 -21.92 -2.06
C LEU A 159 7.93 -20.90 -2.96
N VAL A 160 8.74 -20.29 -3.82
CA VAL A 160 8.22 -19.59 -4.99
C VAL A 160 7.77 -20.67 -5.98
N GLU A 161 6.54 -21.18 -5.82
CA GLU A 161 5.86 -21.97 -6.85
C GLU A 161 5.41 -21.01 -7.95
N THR A 162 6.35 -20.63 -8.82
CA THR A 162 6.05 -19.85 -10.02
C THR A 162 6.60 -20.58 -11.24
N GLY A 163 5.82 -20.67 -12.32
CA GLY A 163 6.33 -21.02 -13.65
C GLY A 163 7.14 -19.90 -14.32
N SER A 164 7.93 -19.11 -13.58
CA SER A 164 8.69 -17.97 -14.11
C SER A 164 9.96 -17.66 -13.30
N LEU A 165 11.09 -17.51 -14.00
CA LEU A 165 12.47 -17.46 -13.48
C LEU A 165 12.93 -16.14 -12.80
N PHE A 166 12.03 -15.31 -12.25
CA PHE A 166 12.41 -14.01 -11.68
C PHE A 166 12.32 -13.97 -10.14
N ARG A 167 13.47 -13.77 -9.47
CA ARG A 167 13.59 -13.58 -8.01
C ARG A 167 13.56 -12.09 -7.65
N ASP A 168 12.65 -11.67 -6.76
CA ASP A 168 12.58 -10.30 -6.24
C ASP A 168 13.09 -10.23 -4.78
N HIS A 169 14.04 -9.34 -4.49
CA HIS A 169 14.75 -9.30 -3.18
C HIS A 169 13.91 -8.73 -2.01
N LYS A 170 12.61 -8.49 -2.20
CA LYS A 170 11.66 -8.06 -1.14
C LYS A 170 10.87 -9.23 -0.53
N ILE A 171 11.20 -10.47 -0.85
CA ILE A 171 10.38 -11.67 -0.58
C ILE A 171 10.54 -12.27 0.85
N GLY A 172 11.44 -11.76 1.69
CA GLY A 172 11.72 -12.39 3.00
C GLY A 172 10.71 -12.18 4.14
N LYS A 173 9.51 -11.60 3.92
CA LYS A 173 8.63 -11.15 5.02
C LYS A 173 7.12 -11.22 4.72
N HIS A 174 6.66 -12.19 3.94
CA HIS A 174 5.23 -12.26 3.55
C HIS A 174 4.55 -13.45 4.22
N GLY A 175 3.61 -13.18 5.12
CA GLY A 175 2.54 -14.15 5.40
C GLY A 175 1.82 -14.54 4.09
N TYR A 176 1.01 -15.60 4.13
CA TYR A 176 0.36 -16.18 2.95
C TYR A 176 -0.22 -15.09 2.03
N THR A 177 0.28 -15.01 0.79
CA THR A 177 -0.08 -13.97 -0.18
C THR A 177 -0.34 -14.61 -1.54
N ILE A 178 -1.47 -14.26 -2.16
CA ILE A 178 -1.85 -14.65 -3.52
C ILE A 178 -1.88 -13.39 -4.40
N TYR A 179 -1.22 -13.46 -5.55
CA TYR A 179 -1.38 -12.50 -6.63
C TYR A 179 -2.16 -13.13 -7.77
N ILE A 180 -3.12 -12.41 -8.33
CA ILE A 180 -3.85 -12.80 -9.54
C ILE A 180 -3.62 -11.70 -10.58
N GLY A 181 -2.99 -12.06 -11.70
CA GLY A 181 -2.38 -11.12 -12.64
C GLY A 181 -0.90 -10.83 -12.35
N ALA A 182 -0.21 -10.22 -13.32
CA ALA A 182 1.22 -9.92 -13.21
C ALA A 182 1.45 -8.67 -12.36
N PHE A 183 2.11 -8.82 -11.20
CA PHE A 183 2.46 -7.72 -10.30
C PHE A 183 3.37 -6.65 -10.94
N ARG A 184 4.20 -7.07 -11.90
CA ARG A 184 5.08 -6.18 -12.69
C ARG A 184 4.76 -6.39 -14.16
N GLY A 185 4.16 -5.39 -14.81
CA GLY A 185 3.85 -5.41 -16.24
C GLY A 185 2.36 -5.45 -16.59
N SER A 186 1.46 -5.54 -15.60
CA SER A 186 0.04 -5.34 -15.80
C SER A 186 -0.43 -3.99 -15.26
N ASN A 187 -1.41 -3.37 -15.93
CA ASN A 187 -2.10 -2.18 -15.42
C ASN A 187 -3.13 -2.51 -14.32
N THR A 188 -3.42 -3.79 -14.11
CA THR A 188 -4.38 -4.26 -13.09
C THR A 188 -3.98 -5.63 -12.57
N PHE A 189 -4.00 -5.82 -11.26
CA PHE A 189 -3.81 -7.11 -10.62
C PHE A 189 -4.57 -7.11 -9.28
N VAL A 190 -4.82 -8.29 -8.75
CA VAL A 190 -5.44 -8.47 -7.43
C VAL A 190 -4.42 -9.10 -6.49
N ARG A 191 -4.39 -8.64 -5.23
CA ARG A 191 -3.57 -9.23 -4.17
C ARG A 191 -4.43 -9.55 -2.96
N ILE A 192 -4.37 -10.79 -2.50
CA ILE A 192 -5.05 -11.26 -1.28
C ILE A 192 -3.95 -11.72 -0.33
N TYR A 193 -3.89 -11.19 0.89
CA TYR A 193 -2.80 -11.53 1.81
C TYR A 193 -3.21 -11.39 3.26
N ASP A 194 -2.54 -12.16 4.12
CA ASP A 194 -2.65 -12.00 5.57
C ASP A 194 -1.91 -10.73 6.03
N LYS A 195 -2.68 -9.74 6.50
CA LYS A 195 -2.18 -8.47 7.01
C LYS A 195 -1.76 -8.54 8.50
N LYS A 196 -2.30 -9.49 9.30
CA LYS A 196 -2.01 -9.57 10.75
C LYS A 196 -0.53 -9.87 11.03
N ASN A 197 0.13 -10.63 10.16
CA ASN A 197 1.58 -10.88 10.25
C ASN A 197 2.47 -9.69 9.82
N LYS A 198 1.92 -8.58 9.29
CA LYS A 198 2.68 -7.38 8.90
C LYS A 198 2.80 -6.32 10.00
N LEU A 199 1.90 -6.30 10.99
CA LEU A 199 1.75 -5.16 11.92
C LEU A 199 2.36 -5.38 13.32
N VAL A 200 2.72 -6.61 13.70
CA VAL A 200 3.16 -6.94 15.09
C VAL A 200 4.55 -6.42 15.46
N ARG A 201 5.31 -5.76 14.57
CA ARG A 201 6.70 -5.33 14.88
C ARG A 201 7.01 -3.83 14.76
N ASN A 202 6.02 -2.98 14.51
CA ASN A 202 6.22 -1.53 14.40
C ASN A 202 5.49 -0.70 15.46
N ALA A 203 5.14 -1.30 16.61
CA ALA A 203 4.75 -0.53 17.79
C ALA A 203 6.00 -0.24 18.64
N PRO A 204 6.56 0.99 18.64
CA PRO A 204 7.46 1.41 19.69
C PRO A 204 6.62 1.72 20.94
N GLY A 205 6.98 1.12 22.08
CA GLY A 205 6.53 1.58 23.39
C GLY A 205 5.38 0.80 24.02
N LEU A 206 5.66 -0.43 24.47
CA LEU A 206 5.08 -1.01 25.69
C LEU A 206 6.12 -1.95 26.31
N SER A 207 7.19 -1.36 26.84
CA SER A 207 8.11 -2.00 27.78
C SER A 207 8.55 -0.93 28.76
N GLY A 208 7.94 -0.91 29.94
CA GLY A 208 8.25 0.07 30.99
C GLY A 208 7.09 0.35 31.95
N ILE A 209 6.54 -0.70 32.57
CA ILE A 209 5.90 -0.72 33.89
C ILE A 209 6.07 -2.19 34.35
N ASP A 210 6.91 -2.61 35.30
CA ASP A 210 7.88 -1.98 36.21
C ASP A 210 9.30 -2.51 35.95
#